data_AF-A0AAN1PNC4-F1
#
_entry.id   AF-A0AAN1PNC4-F1
#
_cell.length_a   1.000
_cell.length_b   1.000
_cell.length_c   1.000
_cell.angle_alpha   90.00
_cell.angle_beta   90.00
_cell.angle_gamma   90.00
#
_symmetry.space_group_name_H-M   'P 1'
#
loop_
_entity.id
_entity.type
_entity.pdbx_description
1 polymer ?
#
loop_
_entity_poly.entity_id
_entity_poly.type
_entity_poly.pdbx_seq_one_letter_code
_entity_poly.pdbx_strand_id
1 'polypeptide(L)'
;MSKSPYLKNHNRLGNVISAIQVMGKYGFYKLDYAGWAMRITGDENNADYWKTIFEEHPEFFRVDGEGKKVSLAWRRSYRKRYNVDEQRDLSFQEFNALNDEEKKRISRTPLSGEEITVLIQTAIELHSRAIEQNKEYRWLSNPLLSILGGVLAAFIGWLAKG
;
A
#
# COMPACT_ATOMS: atom_id res chain seq x y z
N MET A 1 3.78 3.88 20.95
CA MET A 1 2.93 3.97 19.74
C MET A 1 3.61 3.20 18.63
N SER A 2 2.90 2.34 17.89
CA SER A 2 3.49 1.61 16.77
C SER A 2 3.97 2.61 15.71
N LYS A 3 5.23 2.49 15.29
CA LYS A 3 5.80 3.34 14.23
C LYS A 3 5.29 2.96 12.83
N SER A 4 4.76 1.76 12.66
CA SER A 4 4.36 1.26 11.34
C SER A 4 2.98 1.79 10.93
N PRO A 5 2.84 2.39 9.73
CA PRO A 5 1.54 2.81 9.21
C PRO A 5 0.51 1.68 9.15
N TYR A 6 0.97 0.44 8.93
CA TYR A 6 0.16 -0.77 8.93
C TYR A 6 -0.61 -1.04 10.23
N LEU A 7 -0.18 -0.48 11.35
CA LEU A 7 -0.77 -0.75 12.67
C LEU A 7 -1.51 0.46 13.25
N LYS A 8 -1.61 1.58 12.52
CA LYS A 8 -2.35 2.77 12.98
C LYS A 8 -3.86 2.56 13.01
N ASN A 9 -4.38 1.71 12.13
CA ASN A 9 -5.79 1.39 12.02
C ASN A 9 -5.96 -0.14 11.88
N HIS A 10 -6.91 -0.73 12.61
CA HIS A 10 -7.19 -2.16 12.59
C HIS A 10 -7.57 -2.68 11.18
N ASN A 11 -8.17 -1.83 10.35
CA ASN A 11 -8.55 -2.16 8.98
C ASN A 11 -7.53 -1.68 7.92
N ARG A 12 -6.30 -1.28 8.32
CA ARG A 12 -5.34 -0.70 7.38
C ARG A 12 -4.98 -1.64 6.23
N LEU A 13 -4.74 -2.92 6.53
CA LEU A 13 -4.45 -3.93 5.50
C LEU A 13 -5.61 -4.08 4.51
N GLY A 14 -6.85 -4.15 5.00
CA GLY A 14 -8.05 -4.23 4.16
C GLY A 14 -8.18 -3.04 3.21
N ASN A 15 -7.87 -1.84 3.68
CA ASN A 15 -7.88 -0.64 2.85
C ASN A 15 -6.81 -0.68 1.73
N VAL A 16 -5.59 -1.09 2.07
CA VAL A 16 -4.49 -1.22 1.11
C VAL A 16 -4.85 -2.25 0.03
N ILE A 17 -5.37 -3.41 0.43
CA ILE A 17 -5.83 -4.45 -0.51
C ILE A 17 -6.94 -3.93 -1.42
N SER A 18 -7.95 -3.26 -0.86
CA SER A 18 -9.07 -2.72 -1.63
C SER A 18 -8.60 -1.70 -2.67
N ALA A 19 -7.69 -0.80 -2.29
CA ALA A 19 -7.07 0.13 -3.22
C ALA A 19 -6.25 -0.58 -4.31
N ILE A 20 -5.45 -1.59 -3.97
CA ILE A 20 -4.68 -2.37 -4.95
C ILE A 20 -5.61 -3.02 -5.99
N GLN A 21 -6.69 -3.65 -5.55
CA GLN A 21 -7.64 -4.32 -6.44
C GLN A 21 -8.29 -3.32 -7.41
N VAL A 22 -8.84 -2.24 -6.88
CA VAL A 22 -9.55 -1.22 -7.68
C VAL A 22 -8.59 -0.50 -8.62
N MET A 23 -7.47 0.03 -8.10
CA MET A 23 -6.50 0.77 -8.91
C MET A 23 -5.74 -0.13 -9.89
N GLY A 24 -5.63 -1.43 -9.59
CA GLY A 24 -5.03 -2.44 -10.45
C GLY A 24 -5.87 -2.68 -11.70
N LYS A 25 -7.19 -2.83 -11.55
CA LYS A 25 -8.11 -3.11 -12.66
C LYS A 25 -8.63 -1.89 -13.40
N TYR A 26 -8.66 -0.71 -12.77
CA TYR A 26 -9.29 0.45 -13.38
C TYR A 26 -8.58 0.91 -14.67
N GLY A 27 -9.33 1.32 -15.69
CA GLY A 27 -8.77 1.72 -16.99
C GLY A 27 -7.76 2.87 -16.88
N PHE A 28 -8.09 3.93 -16.14
CA PHE A 28 -7.15 5.02 -15.91
C PHE A 28 -6.15 4.68 -14.80
N TYR A 29 -4.86 4.85 -15.08
CA TYR A 29 -3.79 4.50 -14.16
C TYR A 29 -3.62 5.48 -12.99
N LYS A 30 -4.18 6.69 -13.10
CA LYS A 30 -4.15 7.71 -12.06
C LYS A 30 -5.46 8.51 -12.02
N LEU A 31 -5.90 8.85 -10.83
CA LEU A 31 -7.00 9.77 -10.53
C LEU A 31 -6.64 10.64 -9.31
N ASP A 32 -7.44 11.66 -9.04
CA ASP A 32 -7.40 12.38 -7.78
C ASP A 32 -7.96 11.54 -6.62
N TYR A 33 -7.84 12.08 -5.40
CA TYR A 33 -8.24 11.37 -4.18
C TYR A 33 -9.74 11.10 -4.13
N ALA A 34 -10.58 12.07 -4.51
CA ALA A 34 -12.03 11.92 -4.57
C ALA A 34 -12.43 10.84 -5.60
N GLY A 35 -11.83 10.85 -6.78
CA GLY A 35 -12.09 9.87 -7.83
C GLY A 35 -11.73 8.44 -7.40
N TRP A 36 -10.67 8.26 -6.61
CA TRP A 36 -10.38 6.96 -6.00
C TRP A 36 -11.32 6.61 -4.85
N ALA A 37 -11.65 7.57 -3.98
CA ALA A 37 -12.60 7.35 -2.87
C ALA A 37 -13.98 6.89 -3.37
N MET A 38 -14.49 7.50 -4.45
CA MET A 38 -15.70 7.04 -5.14
C MET A 38 -15.58 5.61 -5.65
N ARG A 39 -14.43 5.22 -6.21
CA ARG A 39 -14.26 3.89 -6.82
C ARG A 39 -13.99 2.78 -5.80
N ILE A 40 -13.36 3.11 -4.68
CA ILE A 40 -13.01 2.13 -3.65
C ILE A 40 -14.16 1.96 -2.65
N THR A 41 -14.78 3.06 -2.24
CA THR A 41 -15.79 3.06 -1.16
C THR A 41 -17.15 3.61 -1.57
N GLY A 42 -17.32 4.11 -2.81
CA GLY A 42 -18.60 4.67 -3.27
C GLY A 42 -18.89 6.08 -2.74
N ASP A 43 -17.90 6.76 -2.16
CA ASP A 43 -18.10 8.06 -1.50
C ASP A 43 -16.87 8.97 -1.68
N GLU A 44 -17.05 10.08 -2.39
CA GLU A 44 -16.01 11.08 -2.64
C GLU A 44 -15.59 11.82 -1.38
N ASN A 45 -16.45 11.90 -0.35
CA ASN A 45 -16.15 12.59 0.90
C ASN A 45 -15.03 11.90 1.69
N ASN A 46 -14.71 10.65 1.36
CA ASN A 46 -13.58 9.92 1.92
C ASN A 46 -12.23 10.28 1.25
N ALA A 47 -12.15 11.34 0.44
CA ALA A 47 -10.93 11.75 -0.24
C ALA A 47 -9.73 11.92 0.71
N ASP A 48 -9.88 12.65 1.81
CA ASP A 48 -8.80 12.89 2.78
C ASP A 48 -8.37 11.62 3.51
N TYR A 49 -9.34 10.73 3.78
CA TYR A 49 -9.06 9.42 4.34
C TYR A 49 -8.16 8.61 3.39
N TRP A 50 -8.55 8.52 2.11
CA TRP A 50 -7.79 7.78 1.09
C TRP A 50 -6.44 8.41 0.80
N LYS A 51 -6.35 9.75 0.77
CA LYS A 51 -5.08 10.47 0.69
C LYS A 51 -4.10 10.00 1.76
N THR A 52 -4.55 9.94 3.02
CA THR A 52 -3.72 9.46 4.14
C THR A 52 -3.21 8.04 3.89
N ILE A 53 -4.06 7.13 3.41
CA ILE A 53 -3.66 5.75 3.13
C ILE A 53 -2.58 5.70 2.05
N PHE A 54 -2.75 6.46 0.98
CA PHE A 54 -1.82 6.45 -0.14
C PHE A 54 -0.46 7.04 0.22
N GLU A 55 -0.44 8.11 1.01
CA GLU A 55 0.80 8.75 1.46
C GLU A 55 1.55 7.88 2.48
N GLU A 56 0.83 7.11 3.30
CA GLU A 56 1.40 6.19 4.29
C GLU A 56 1.95 4.89 3.70
N HIS A 57 1.58 4.54 2.46
CA HIS A 57 1.97 3.29 1.80
C HIS A 57 2.67 3.51 0.44
N PRO A 58 3.83 4.21 0.42
CA PRO A 58 4.55 4.55 -0.81
C PRO A 58 5.13 3.33 -1.56
N GLU A 59 5.19 2.17 -0.91
CA GLU A 59 5.54 0.89 -1.53
C GLU A 59 4.55 0.48 -2.63
N PHE A 60 3.28 0.88 -2.51
CA PHE A 60 2.23 0.55 -3.47
C PHE A 60 1.74 1.76 -4.25
N PHE A 61 1.71 2.95 -3.62
CA PHE A 61 1.07 4.12 -4.20
C PHE A 61 2.10 5.22 -4.50
N ARG A 62 1.90 5.92 -5.63
CA ARG A 62 2.73 7.04 -6.04
C ARG A 62 1.86 8.23 -6.37
N VAL A 63 2.06 9.31 -5.62
CA VAL A 63 1.52 10.63 -5.92
C VAL A 63 2.27 11.22 -7.13
N ASP A 64 1.60 11.98 -7.97
CA ASP A 64 2.24 12.70 -9.07
C ASP A 64 3.01 13.94 -8.58
N GLY A 65 3.80 14.54 -9.47
CA GLY A 65 4.68 15.65 -9.09
C GLY A 65 3.94 16.90 -8.59
N GLU A 66 2.65 17.04 -8.95
CA GLU A 66 1.79 18.13 -8.47
C GLU A 66 1.12 17.84 -7.13
N GLY A 67 1.22 16.61 -6.60
CA GLY A 67 0.54 16.26 -5.35
C GLY A 67 -0.97 16.06 -5.49
N LYS A 68 -1.50 15.94 -6.70
CA LYS A 68 -2.96 15.97 -6.96
C LYS A 68 -3.55 14.61 -7.32
N LYS A 69 -2.77 13.76 -7.97
CA LYS A 69 -3.23 12.45 -8.44
C LYS A 69 -2.34 11.34 -7.93
N VAL A 70 -2.94 10.19 -7.71
CA VAL A 70 -2.26 8.99 -7.23
C VAL A 70 -2.51 7.81 -8.17
N SER A 71 -1.53 6.94 -8.23
CA SER A 71 -1.51 5.73 -9.06
C SER A 71 -0.83 4.59 -8.31
N LEU A 72 -1.06 3.35 -8.73
CA LEU A 72 -0.19 2.25 -8.31
C LEU A 72 1.23 2.47 -8.86
N ALA A 73 2.22 2.23 -8.01
CA ALA A 73 3.63 2.32 -8.33
C ALA A 73 3.98 1.40 -9.51
N TRP A 74 3.54 0.14 -9.46
CA TRP A 74 3.78 -0.84 -10.53
C TRP A 74 3.20 -0.37 -11.86
N ARG A 75 1.98 0.18 -11.88
CA ARG A 75 1.38 0.66 -13.14
C ARG A 75 2.21 1.72 -13.85
N ARG A 76 3.08 2.46 -13.15
CA ARG A 76 3.99 3.45 -13.76
C ARG A 76 5.16 2.82 -14.53
N SER A 77 5.40 1.51 -14.43
CA SER A 77 6.41 0.82 -15.25
C SER A 77 5.93 0.57 -16.68
N TYR A 78 4.62 0.37 -16.90
CA TYR A 78 4.06 0.12 -18.24
C TYR A 78 4.07 1.38 -19.10
N ARG A 79 4.25 1.22 -20.42
CA ARG A 79 4.15 2.33 -21.37
C ARG A 79 2.71 2.87 -21.41
N LYS A 80 2.57 4.19 -21.62
CA LYS A 80 1.26 4.85 -21.70
C LYS A 80 0.65 4.69 -23.10
N ARG A 81 0.16 3.48 -23.44
CA ARG A 81 -0.44 3.14 -24.74
C ARG A 81 -1.76 2.36 -24.65
N TYR A 82 -2.31 2.21 -23.45
CA TYR A 82 -3.57 1.51 -23.25
C TYR A 82 -4.74 2.43 -23.57
N ASN A 83 -5.56 2.09 -24.57
CA ASN A 83 -6.80 2.81 -24.85
C ASN A 83 -7.88 2.33 -23.85
N VAL A 84 -8.41 3.24 -23.04
CA VAL A 84 -9.39 2.90 -21.99
C VAL A 84 -10.77 2.54 -22.55
N ASP A 85 -11.10 3.03 -23.74
CA ASP A 85 -12.42 2.83 -24.36
C ASP A 85 -12.44 1.51 -25.14
N GLU A 86 -11.37 1.22 -25.89
CA GLU A 86 -11.20 -0.06 -26.61
C GLU A 86 -10.67 -1.19 -25.71
N GLN A 87 -10.23 -0.87 -24.50
CA GLN A 87 -9.67 -1.80 -23.51
C GLN A 87 -8.47 -2.64 -24.02
N ARG A 88 -7.64 -2.08 -24.89
CA ARG A 88 -6.44 -2.74 -25.44
C ARG A 88 -5.23 -1.82 -25.50
N ASP A 89 -4.06 -2.42 -25.60
CA ASP A 89 -2.83 -1.70 -25.90
C ASP A 89 -2.72 -1.36 -27.39
N LEU A 90 -2.36 -0.11 -27.67
CA LEU A 90 -2.08 0.38 -29.01
C LEU A 90 -0.61 0.09 -29.39
N SER A 91 -0.41 -0.18 -30.68
CA SER A 91 0.91 -0.13 -31.29
C SER A 91 1.49 1.29 -31.22
N PHE A 92 2.78 1.41 -31.48
CA PHE A 92 3.44 2.72 -31.52
C PHE A 92 2.88 3.61 -32.64
N GLN A 93 2.56 3.02 -33.80
CA GLN A 93 2.03 3.73 -34.95
C GLN A 93 0.62 4.26 -34.67
N GLU A 94 -0.27 3.41 -34.13
CA GLU A 94 -1.61 3.83 -33.72
C GLU A 94 -1.56 4.97 -32.70
N PHE A 95 -0.71 4.86 -31.67
CA PHE A 95 -0.58 5.90 -30.64
C PHE A 95 -0.12 7.25 -31.20
N ASN A 96 0.82 7.25 -32.15
CA ASN A 96 1.34 8.48 -32.73
C ASN A 96 0.36 9.15 -33.69
N ALA A 97 -0.56 8.38 -34.28
CA ALA A 97 -1.61 8.90 -35.13
C ALA A 97 -2.73 9.62 -34.35
N LEU A 98 -2.80 9.43 -33.03
CA LEU A 98 -3.82 10.04 -32.19
C LEU A 98 -3.64 11.56 -32.06
N ASN A 99 -4.76 12.27 -32.08
CA ASN A 99 -4.84 13.67 -31.70
C ASN A 99 -4.78 13.84 -30.17
N ASP A 100 -4.73 15.09 -29.70
CA ASP A 100 -4.55 15.40 -28.28
C ASP A 100 -5.76 15.02 -27.42
N GLU A 101 -6.98 15.07 -27.97
CA GLU A 101 -8.19 14.65 -27.25
C GLU A 101 -8.23 13.13 -27.07
N GLU A 102 -7.89 12.37 -28.11
CA GLU A 102 -7.77 10.91 -28.06
C GLU A 102 -6.67 10.48 -27.07
N LYS A 103 -5.55 11.21 -27.03
CA LYS A 103 -4.45 10.96 -26.07
C LYS A 103 -4.89 11.13 -24.61
N LYS A 104 -5.96 11.88 -24.31
CA LYS A 104 -6.53 11.95 -22.95
C LYS A 104 -7.20 10.63 -22.54
N ARG A 105 -7.67 9.83 -23.50
CA ARG A 105 -8.22 8.48 -23.30
C ARG A 105 -7.15 7.40 -23.25
N ILE A 106 -5.87 7.76 -23.42
CA ILE A 106 -4.76 6.81 -23.29
C ILE A 106 -4.22 6.79 -21.86
N SER A 107 -4.04 5.58 -21.36
CA SER A 107 -3.60 5.23 -20.02
C SER A 107 -2.43 4.24 -20.09
N ARG A 108 -2.07 3.67 -18.95
CA ARG A 108 -1.15 2.53 -18.82
C ARG A 108 -1.97 1.27 -18.60
N THR A 109 -1.50 0.12 -19.06
CA THR A 109 -2.23 -1.15 -18.98
C THR A 109 -2.68 -1.44 -17.53
N PRO A 110 -3.94 -1.88 -17.32
CA PRO A 110 -4.37 -2.46 -16.05
C PRO A 110 -3.54 -3.69 -15.70
N LEU A 111 -3.42 -3.98 -14.40
CA LEU A 111 -2.66 -5.13 -13.91
C LEU A 111 -3.41 -6.44 -14.19
N SER A 112 -2.63 -7.50 -14.45
CA SER A 112 -3.15 -8.86 -14.55
C SER A 112 -3.68 -9.35 -13.19
N GLY A 113 -4.41 -10.48 -13.19
CA GLY A 113 -4.87 -11.08 -11.94
C GLY A 113 -3.68 -11.51 -11.06
N GLU A 114 -2.64 -12.06 -11.68
CA GLU A 114 -1.42 -12.50 -11.01
C GLU A 114 -0.64 -11.33 -10.42
N GLU A 115 -0.47 -10.24 -11.15
CA GLU A 115 0.23 -9.03 -10.66
C GLU A 115 -0.49 -8.41 -9.45
N ILE A 116 -1.83 -8.38 -9.47
CA ILE A 116 -2.64 -7.93 -8.32
C ILE A 116 -2.43 -8.87 -7.13
N THR A 117 -2.43 -10.18 -7.36
CA THR A 117 -2.16 -11.18 -6.30
C THR A 117 -0.79 -10.98 -5.67
N VAL A 118 0.26 -10.73 -6.46
CA VAL A 118 1.61 -10.44 -5.95
C VAL A 118 1.62 -9.20 -5.06
N LEU A 119 0.94 -8.13 -5.46
CA LEU A 119 0.82 -6.92 -4.65
C LEU A 119 0.07 -7.17 -3.33
N ILE A 120 -1.01 -7.94 -3.35
CA ILE A 120 -1.77 -8.30 -2.16
C ILE A 120 -0.94 -9.16 -1.20
N GLN A 121 -0.24 -10.17 -1.71
CA GLN A 121 0.66 -11.01 -0.92
C GLN A 121 1.77 -10.16 -0.27
N THR A 122 2.36 -9.24 -1.03
CA THR A 122 3.35 -8.29 -0.52
C THR A 122 2.76 -7.44 0.62
N ALA A 123 1.52 -6.95 0.50
CA ALA A 123 0.86 -6.17 1.54
C ALA A 123 0.63 -6.99 2.83
N ILE A 124 0.22 -8.26 2.68
CA ILE A 124 0.03 -9.19 3.79
C ILE A 124 1.36 -9.46 4.51
N GLU A 125 2.45 -9.69 3.76
CA GLU A 125 3.78 -9.92 4.32
C GLU A 125 4.30 -8.69 5.08
N LEU A 126 4.19 -7.49 4.49
CA LEU A 126 4.60 -6.25 5.14
C LEU A 126 3.79 -5.98 6.41
N HIS A 127 2.49 -6.23 6.39
CA HIS A 127 1.63 -6.12 7.57
C HIS A 127 2.02 -7.12 8.66
N SER A 128 2.26 -8.38 8.29
CA SER A 128 2.68 -9.44 9.22
C SER A 128 4.01 -9.09 9.89
N ARG A 129 5.01 -8.64 9.11
CA ARG A 129 6.29 -8.15 9.64
C ARG A 129 6.11 -6.96 10.59
N ALA A 130 5.18 -6.04 10.29
CA ALA A 130 4.88 -4.93 11.19
C ALA A 130 4.29 -5.40 12.53
N ILE A 131 3.42 -6.42 12.51
CA ILE A 131 2.88 -7.04 13.73
C ILE A 131 4.01 -7.68 14.55
N GLU A 132 4.88 -8.47 13.91
CA GLU A 132 6.02 -9.14 14.56
C GLU A 132 6.94 -8.13 15.24
N GLN A 133 7.39 -7.11 14.51
CA GLN A 133 8.21 -6.04 15.05
C GLN A 133 7.53 -5.36 16.24
N ASN A 134 6.23 -5.08 16.16
CA ASN A 134 5.50 -4.46 17.27
C ASN A 134 5.37 -5.38 18.50
N LYS A 135 5.28 -6.70 18.32
CA LYS A 135 5.33 -7.69 19.43
C LYS A 135 6.71 -7.71 20.08
N GLU A 136 7.78 -7.75 19.29
CA GLU A 136 9.16 -7.70 19.78
C GLU A 136 9.43 -6.42 20.59
N TYR A 137 9.03 -5.25 20.05
CA TYR A 137 9.14 -3.98 20.78
C TYR A 137 8.38 -4.01 22.10
N ARG A 138 7.15 -4.56 22.14
CA ARG A 138 6.38 -4.68 23.39
C ARG A 138 7.05 -5.58 24.41
N TRP A 139 7.65 -6.69 23.98
CA TRP A 139 8.36 -7.61 24.87
C TRP A 139 9.65 -6.99 25.42
N LEU A 140 10.46 -6.33 24.56
CA LEU A 140 11.69 -5.65 24.98
C LEU A 140 11.44 -4.40 25.84
N SER A 141 10.32 -3.71 25.66
CA SER A 141 9.98 -2.50 26.41
C SER A 141 9.35 -2.76 27.79
N ASN A 142 9.17 -4.01 28.20
CA ASN A 142 8.55 -4.35 29.48
C ASN A 142 9.65 -4.60 30.55
N PRO A 143 9.97 -3.60 31.42
CA PRO A 143 11.10 -3.69 32.35
C PRO A 143 11.00 -4.84 33.38
N LEU A 144 9.81 -5.43 33.55
CA LEU A 144 9.60 -6.59 34.42
C LEU A 144 10.36 -7.85 33.96
N LEU A 145 10.62 -8.01 32.66
CA LEU A 145 11.34 -9.20 32.15
C LEU A 145 12.85 -9.08 32.30
N SER A 146 13.40 -7.86 32.27
CA SER A 146 14.82 -7.59 32.56
C SER A 146 15.16 -7.86 34.03
N ILE A 147 14.20 -7.65 34.94
CA ILE A 147 14.36 -7.88 36.38
C ILE A 147 14.32 -9.39 36.70
N LEU A 148 13.50 -10.18 36.00
CA LEU A 148 13.41 -11.63 36.22
C LEU A 148 14.73 -12.37 36.02
N GLY A 149 15.56 -11.95 35.06
CA GLY A 149 16.91 -12.53 34.86
C GLY A 149 17.87 -12.23 36.00
N GLY A 150 17.83 -11.02 36.56
CA GLY A 150 18.67 -10.62 37.69
C GLY A 150 18.25 -11.25 39.02
N VAL A 151 16.94 -11.40 39.25
CA VAL A 151 16.40 -12.02 40.47
C VAL A 151 16.68 -13.53 40.50
N LEU A 152 16.54 -14.24 39.37
CA LEU A 152 16.86 -15.67 39.30
C LEU A 152 18.35 -15.94 39.56
N ALA A 153 19.24 -15.12 38.98
CA ALA A 153 20.68 -15.25 39.16
C ALA A 153 21.12 -14.97 40.60
N ALA A 154 20.54 -13.94 41.23
CA ALA A 154 20.79 -13.62 42.64
C ALA A 154 20.27 -14.70 43.60
N PHE A 155 19.11 -15.28 43.30
CA PHE A 155 18.50 -16.35 44.11
C PHE A 155 19.29 -17.66 44.04
N ILE A 156 19.75 -18.06 42.84
CA ILE A 156 20.62 -19.23 42.65
C ILE A 156 21.98 -19.00 43.34
N GLY A 157 22.56 -17.80 43.23
CA GLY A 157 23.82 -17.46 43.89
C GLY A 157 23.73 -17.44 45.43
N TRP A 158 22.56 -17.11 45.99
CA TRP A 158 22.30 -17.17 47.43
C TRP A 158 22.16 -18.62 47.93
N LEU A 159 21.42 -19.47 47.20
CA LEU A 159 21.30 -20.90 47.51
C LEU A 159 22.63 -21.66 47.39
N ALA A 160 23.56 -21.22 46.55
CA ALA A 160 24.88 -21.84 46.43
C ALA A 160 25.88 -21.40 47.52
N LYS A 161 25.53 -20.40 48.35
CA LYS A 161 26.39 -19.84 49.41
C LYS A 161 25.89 -20.11 50.83
N GLY A 162 24.68 -20.68 51.00
CA GLY A 162 24.14 -21.15 52.28
C GLY A 162 24.21 -22.66 52.37
#